data_AF-A0A840DX34-F1
#
_entry.id   AF-A0A840DX34-F1
#
_cell.length_a   1.000
_cell.length_b   1.000
_cell.length_c   1.000
_cell.angle_alpha   90.00
_cell.angle_beta   90.00
_cell.angle_gamma   90.00
#
_symmetry.space_group_name_H-M   'P 1'
#
loop_
_entity.id
_entity.type
_entity.pdbx_description
1 polymer ?
#
loop_
_entity_poly.entity_id
_entity_poly.type
_entity_poly.pdbx_seq_one_letter_code
_entity_poly.pdbx_strand_id
1 'polypeptide(L)' 'MQGLPQHWGLVYNDGAGLLLHKRKDGGVQWLYCYTIHERRREIGLGALRDVSLKQARKCANLMAFCFT' A
#
# COMPACT_ATOMS: atom_id res chain seq x y z
N MET A 1 -19.31 2.97 1.72
CA MET A 1 -17.93 3.47 1.86
C MET A 1 -17.42 3.77 0.45
N GLN A 2 -16.75 4.90 0.27
CA GLN A 2 -16.54 5.57 -1.03
C GLN A 2 -15.99 4.63 -2.11
N GLY A 3 -16.57 4.73 -3.31
CA GLY A 3 -16.49 3.73 -4.35
C GLY A 3 -15.15 3.58 -5.05
N LEU A 4 -14.96 2.43 -5.69
CA LEU A 4 -13.89 2.20 -6.67
C LEU A 4 -14.43 1.33 -7.80
N PRO A 5 -14.54 1.84 -9.04
CA PRO A 5 -14.22 1.03 -10.20
C PRO A 5 -12.71 0.82 -10.16
N GLN A 6 -12.30 -0.39 -9.77
CA GLN A 6 -10.91 -0.81 -9.73
C GLN A 6 -10.38 -0.87 -11.16
N HIS A 7 -9.82 0.24 -11.63
CA HIS A 7 -8.94 0.17 -12.78
C HIS A 7 -7.63 -0.46 -12.27
N TRP A 8 -7.40 -1.72 -12.59
CA TRP A 8 -6.26 -2.52 -12.15
C TRP A 8 -4.90 -1.97 -12.65
N GLY A 9 -4.90 -0.98 -13.53
CA GLY A 9 -3.72 -0.44 -14.22
C GLY A 9 -2.88 0.59 -13.44
N LEU A 10 -3.32 1.14 -12.31
CA LEU A 10 -2.51 2.07 -11.51
C LEU A 10 -2.05 1.50 -10.16
N VAL A 11 -2.30 0.23 -9.85
CA VAL A 11 -1.82 -0.40 -8.61
C VAL A 11 -0.72 -1.41 -8.95
N TYR A 12 0.50 -1.15 -8.49
CA TYR A 12 1.66 -2.01 -8.72
C TYR A 12 2.04 -2.76 -7.45
N ASN A 13 2.26 -4.07 -7.53
CA ASN A 13 2.64 -4.91 -6.38
C ASN A 13 4.16 -4.96 -6.24
N ASP A 14 4.68 -4.70 -5.04
CA ASP A 14 6.12 -4.81 -4.72
C ASP A 14 6.44 -6.05 -3.84
N GLY A 15 5.40 -6.76 -3.38
CA GLY A 15 5.52 -7.94 -2.52
C GLY A 15 5.34 -7.63 -1.03
N ALA A 16 5.23 -8.68 -0.20
CA ALA A 16 5.01 -8.56 1.25
C ALA A 16 3.82 -7.65 1.65
N GLY A 17 2.76 -7.63 0.84
CA GLY A 17 1.59 -6.77 1.07
C GLY A 17 1.79 -5.30 0.67
N LEU A 18 2.95 -4.92 0.14
CA LEU A 18 3.25 -3.56 -0.30
C LEU A 18 2.76 -3.31 -1.74
N LEU A 19 2.02 -2.21 -1.91
CA LEU A 19 1.47 -1.74 -3.18
C LEU A 19 1.86 -0.28 -3.43
N LEU A 20 2.09 0.06 -4.70
CA LEU A 20 2.21 1.44 -5.17
C LEU A 20 0.94 1.82 -5.92
N HIS A 21 0.16 2.76 -5.38
CA HIS A 21 -1.04 3.28 -6.00
C HIS A 21 -0.74 4.60 -6.70
N LYS A 22 -0.77 4.59 -8.02
CA LYS A 22 -0.77 5.78 -8.86
C LYS A 22 -2.21 6.29 -8.99
N ARG A 23 -2.41 7.58 -8.80
CA ARG A 23 -3.72 8.20 -8.87
C ARG A 23 -3.87 8.88 -10.23
N LYS A 24 -5.12 9.13 -10.65
CA LYS A 24 -5.41 9.80 -11.93
C LYS A 24 -4.89 11.24 -11.99
N ASP A 25 -4.75 11.89 -10.84
CA ASP A 25 -4.19 13.23 -10.67
C ASP A 25 -2.64 13.26 -10.74
N GLY A 26 -1.99 12.11 -10.97
CA GLY A 26 -0.53 11.98 -11.01
C GLY A 26 0.11 11.79 -9.63
N GLY A 27 -0.66 11.84 -8.54
CA GLY A 27 -0.18 11.49 -7.21
C GLY A 27 0.20 10.01 -7.12
N VAL A 28 1.22 9.68 -6.32
CA VAL A 28 1.64 8.30 -6.11
C VAL A 28 1.84 8.06 -4.62
N GLN A 29 1.26 6.98 -4.09
CA GLN A 29 1.34 6.63 -2.67
C GLN A 29 1.60 5.15 -2.46
N TRP A 30 2.29 4.84 -1.37
CA TRP A 30 2.46 3.47 -0.88
C TRP A 30 1.26 3.05 -0.03
N LEU A 31 0.78 1.84 -0.27
CA LEU A 31 -0.24 1.17 0.53
C LEU A 31 0.32 -0.15 1.07
N TYR A 32 0.05 -0.44 2.33
CA TYR A 32 0.29 -1.75 2.93
C TYR A 32 -1.05 -2.46 3.12
N CYS A 33 -1.19 -3.62 2.49
CA CYS A 33 -2.34 -4.50 2.60
C CYS A 33 -2.00 -5.69 3.49
N TYR A 34 -2.85 -5.92 4.48
CA TYR A 34 -2.71 -7.03 5.42
C TYR A 34 -4.09 -7.58 5.79
N THR A 35 -4.11 -8.76 6.40
CA THR A 35 -5.34 -9.45 6.80
C THR A 35 -5.28 -9.77 8.28
N ILE A 36 -6.26 -9.28 9.05
CA ILE A 36 -6.47 -9.66 10.45
C ILE A 36 -7.90 -10.14 10.60
N HIS A 37 -8.11 -11.27 11.27
CA HIS A 37 -9.42 -11.88 11.48
C HIS A 37 -10.21 -11.99 10.16
N GLU A 38 -9.55 -12.50 9.10
CA GLU A 38 -10.12 -12.71 7.75
C GLU A 38 -10.54 -11.42 7.02
N ARG A 39 -10.26 -10.25 7.60
CA ARG A 39 -10.62 -8.96 7.01
C ARG A 39 -9.38 -8.30 6.45
N ARG A 40 -9.40 -8.07 5.13
CA ARG A 40 -8.40 -7.27 4.43
C ARG A 40 -8.50 -5.82 4.86
N ARG A 41 -7.36 -5.24 5.23
CA ARG A 41 -7.19 -3.84 5.61
C ARG A 41 -6.08 -3.22 4.79
N GLU A 42 -6.14 -1.90 4.65
CA GLU A 42 -5.16 -1.11 3.91
C GLU A 42 -4.72 0.08 4.75
N ILE A 43 -3.41 0.32 4.82
CA ILE A 43 -2.82 1.48 5.48
C ILE A 43 -1.96 2.23 4.47
N GLY A 44 -2.09 3.56 4.42
CA GLY A 44 -1.19 4.42 3.65
C GLY A 44 0.14 4.59 4.36
N LEU A 45 1.25 4.30 3.67
CA LEU A 45 2.60 4.50 4.21
C LEU A 45 3.20 5.87 3.84
N GLY A 46 2.58 6.61 2.91
CA GLY A 46 3.00 7.94 2.49
C GLY A 46 3.12 8.09 0.97
N ALA A 47 3.35 9.33 0.51
CA ALA A 47 3.55 9.60 -0.91
C ALA A 47 4.94 9.16 -1.38
N LEU A 48 5.08 8.77 -2.65
CA LEU A 48 6.34 8.30 -3.23
C LEU A 48 7.47 9.34 -3.11
N ARG A 49 7.14 10.63 -3.17
CA ARG A 49 8.11 11.75 -3.02
C ARG A 49 8.71 11.85 -1.61
N ASP A 50 7.98 11.41 -0.60
CA ASP A 50 8.37 11.53 0.81
C ASP A 50 8.93 10.20 1.34
N VAL A 51 8.44 9.08 0.80
CA VAL A 51 8.79 7.73 1.23
C VAL A 51 9.38 6.96 0.06
N SER A 52 10.69 6.73 0.11
CA SER A 52 11.39 5.90 -0.87
C SER A 52 10.94 4.43 -0.79
N LEU A 53 11.11 3.68 -1.88
CA LEU A 53 10.83 2.24 -1.92
C LEU A 53 11.54 1.47 -0.79
N LYS A 54 12.81 1.81 -0.53
CA LYS A 54 13.58 1.18 0.56
C LYS A 54 12.93 1.42 1.93
N GLN A 55 12.46 2.64 2.17
CA GLN A 55 11.77 2.99 3.41
C GLN A 55 10.42 2.27 3.51
N ALA A 56 9.64 2.24 2.42
CA ALA A 56 8.37 1.54 2.36
C ALA A 56 8.51 0.04 2.66
N ARG A 57 9.53 -0.63 2.10
CA ARG A 57 9.84 -2.04 2.42
C ARG A 57 10.22 -2.25 3.89
N LYS A 58 11.02 -1.35 4.46
CA LYS A 58 11.36 -1.42 5.89
C LYS A 58 10.11 -1.29 6.76
N CYS A 59 9.21 -0.37 6.42
CA CYS A 59 7.93 -0.22 7.11
C CYS A 59 7.04 -1.46 6.95
N ALA A 60 6.91 -2.00 5.74
CA ALA A 60 6.15 -3.22 5.48
C ALA A 60 6.67 -4.42 6.29
N ASN A 61 8.00 -4.58 6.37
CA ASN A 61 8.61 -5.63 7.20
C ASN A 61 8.29 -5.44 8.68
N LEU A 62 8.38 -4.22 9.22
CA LEU A 62 8.00 -3.94 10.61
C LEU A 62 6.52 -4.22 10.86
N MET A 63 5.65 -3.80 9.94
CA MET A 63 4.21 -4.03 10.04
C MET A 63 3.85 -5.51 9.97
N ALA A 64 4.58 -6.31 9.19
CA ALA A 64 4.39 -7.75 9.14
C ALA A 64 4.54 -8.40 10.52
N PHE A 65 5.45 -7.90 11.38
CA PHE A 65 5.58 -8.41 12.76
C PHE A 65 4.49 -7.92 13.72
N CYS A 66 3.87 -6.78 13.46
CA CYS A 66 2.84 -6.22 14.34
C CYS A 66 1.41 -6.68 13.99
N PHE A 67 1.19 -7.16 12.76
CA PHE A 67 -0.14 -7.42 12.21
C PHE A 67 -0.36 -8.85 11.70
N THR A 68 0.63 -9.74 11.87
CA THR A 68 0.43 -11.20 11.92
C THR A 68 0.00 -11.62 13.33
#